data_AF-A0A7C9DX92-F1
#
_entry.id   AF-A0A7C9DX92-F1
#
_cell.length_a   1.000
_cell.length_b   1.000
_cell.length_c   1.000
_cell.angle_alpha   90.00
_cell.angle_beta   90.00
_cell.angle_gamma   90.00
#
_symmetry.space_group_name_H-M   'P 1'
#
loop_
_entity.id
_entity.type
_entity.pdbx_description
1 polymer ?
#
loop_
_entity_poly.entity_id
_entity_poly.type
_entity_poly.pdbx_seq_one_letter_code
_entity_poly.pdbx_strand_id
1 'polypeptide(L)'
;AHLEQNQLPDALSCLNEAFLALAKDLSSGSDVKAQATICAQYKIAVTLLQEIGRLQRVQGAAALSAKVEMARLSRHLGSLPLLAKHRINCIRTAIKRNMEVQNYAYAKQMLDLLSSKAPPSKQEEFRSLIELCVQRGLSNKSIDPVEDPSQFCAATLSRLTTIGYDVCDLCGVRFSALSAPGCIICGMGNIKRSDSVAGPVPSPFG
;
A
#
# COMPACT_ATOMS: atom_id res chain seq x y z
N ALA A 1 4.77 17.22 6.18
CA ALA A 1 4.02 18.44 5.83
C ALA A 1 2.85 18.13 4.89
N HIS A 2 3.01 18.11 3.56
CA HIS A 2 1.88 17.97 2.62
C HIS A 2 0.97 16.75 2.85
N LEU A 3 1.55 15.56 3.09
CA LEU A 3 0.77 14.34 3.37
C LEU A 3 -0.07 14.45 4.66
N GLU A 4 0.47 15.11 5.69
CA GLU A 4 -0.23 15.32 6.97
C GLU A 4 -1.38 16.33 6.82
N GLN A 5 -1.26 17.26 5.87
CA GLN A 5 -2.27 18.27 5.54
C GLN A 5 -3.25 17.79 4.46
N ASN A 6 -3.16 16.53 4.03
CA ASN A 6 -3.96 15.97 2.93
C ASN A 6 -3.82 16.73 1.59
N GLN A 7 -2.70 17.42 1.39
CA GLN A 7 -2.33 18.11 0.14
C GLN A 7 -1.67 17.10 -0.82
N LEU A 8 -2.48 16.17 -1.35
CA LEU A 8 -1.98 15.07 -2.17
C LEU A 8 -1.28 15.52 -3.47
N PRO A 9 -1.77 16.54 -4.21
CA PRO A 9 -1.07 17.03 -5.40
C PRO A 9 0.32 17.57 -5.09
N ASP A 10 0.45 18.38 -4.04
CA ASP A 10 1.73 18.97 -3.63
C ASP A 10 2.70 17.88 -3.13
N ALA A 11 2.19 16.92 -2.35
CA ALA A 11 2.98 15.76 -1.92
C ALA A 11 3.53 14.97 -3.12
N LEU A 12 2.73 14.80 -4.18
CA LEU A 12 3.16 14.11 -5.40
C LEU A 12 4.23 14.92 -6.16
N SER A 13 4.09 16.25 -6.24
CA SER A 13 5.11 17.12 -6.84
C SER A 13 6.45 17.00 -6.11
N CYS A 14 6.44 17.13 -4.78
CA CYS A 14 7.65 16.99 -3.97
C CYS A 14 8.32 15.62 -4.14
N LEU A 15 7.54 14.54 -4.26
CA LEU A 15 8.09 13.21 -4.48
C LEU A 15 8.69 13.05 -5.88
N ASN A 16 8.10 13.66 -6.90
CA ASN A 16 8.68 13.67 -8.25
C ASN A 16 10.00 14.47 -8.28
N GLU A 17 10.04 15.64 -7.63
CA GLU A 17 11.27 16.43 -7.48
C GLU A 17 12.35 15.66 -6.71
N ALA A 18 11.97 14.95 -5.64
CA ALA A 18 12.90 14.09 -4.92
C ALA A 18 13.48 12.99 -5.82
N PHE A 19 12.69 12.35 -6.69
CA PHE A 19 13.22 11.38 -7.64
C PHE A 19 14.17 12.00 -8.68
N LEU A 20 13.91 13.23 -9.12
CA LEU A 20 14.83 13.95 -10.01
C LEU A 20 16.17 14.23 -9.32
N ALA A 21 16.14 14.64 -8.05
CA ALA A 21 17.36 14.83 -7.26
C ALA A 21 18.12 13.51 -7.07
N LEU A 22 17.42 12.43 -6.71
CA LEU A 22 18.04 11.10 -6.57
C LEU A 22 18.63 10.59 -7.90
N ALA A 23 18.04 10.94 -9.04
CA ALA A 23 18.59 10.57 -10.35
C ALA A 23 19.94 11.24 -10.62
N LYS A 24 20.11 12.50 -10.18
CA LYS A 24 21.38 13.23 -10.24
C LYS A 24 22.43 12.62 -9.30
N ASP A 25 22.02 12.22 -8.10
CA ASP A 25 22.94 11.60 -7.14
C ASP A 25 23.39 10.22 -7.63
N LEU A 26 22.46 9.43 -8.20
CA LEU A 26 22.74 8.13 -8.80
C LEU A 26 23.71 8.25 -9.98
N SER A 27 23.53 9.23 -10.87
CA SER A 27 24.46 9.46 -11.99
C SER A 27 25.84 9.95 -11.53
N SER A 28 25.92 10.54 -10.34
CA SER A 28 27.16 10.92 -9.67
C SER A 28 27.80 9.74 -8.90
N GLY A 29 27.23 8.53 -8.98
CA GLY A 29 27.76 7.31 -8.36
C GLY A 29 27.33 7.08 -6.92
N SER A 30 26.36 7.85 -6.39
CA SER A 30 25.87 7.67 -5.02
C SER A 30 24.88 6.50 -4.92
N ASP A 31 24.93 5.73 -3.83
CA ASP A 31 23.90 4.73 -3.53
C ASP A 31 22.64 5.42 -2.99
N VAL A 32 21.58 5.41 -3.81
CA VAL A 32 20.28 6.02 -3.50
C VAL A 32 19.18 4.99 -3.24
N LYS A 33 19.51 3.70 -3.14
CA LYS A 33 18.52 2.62 -3.12
C LYS A 33 17.51 2.75 -1.97
N ALA A 34 18.00 3.06 -0.76
CA ALA A 34 17.16 3.21 0.41
C ALA A 34 16.19 4.41 0.26
N GLN A 35 16.71 5.55 -0.21
CA GLN A 35 15.96 6.79 -0.43
C GLN A 35 14.90 6.57 -1.52
N ALA A 36 15.29 5.97 -2.66
CA ALA A 36 14.38 5.65 -3.75
C ALA A 36 13.26 4.70 -3.31
N THR A 37 13.58 3.71 -2.47
CA THR A 37 12.60 2.80 -1.87
C THR A 37 11.61 3.58 -1.00
N ILE A 38 12.09 4.40 -0.07
CA ILE A 38 11.22 5.20 0.82
C ILE A 38 10.33 6.14 0.00
N CYS A 39 10.90 6.91 -0.93
CA CYS A 39 10.14 7.81 -1.80
C CYS A 39 9.07 7.05 -2.61
N ALA A 40 9.38 5.85 -3.08
CA ALA A 40 8.42 5.04 -3.85
C ALA A 40 7.24 4.59 -3.00
N GLN A 41 7.47 4.17 -1.75
CA GLN A 41 6.39 3.80 -0.83
C GLN A 41 5.47 4.99 -0.53
N TYR A 42 6.03 6.19 -0.35
CA TYR A 42 5.23 7.40 -0.19
C TYR A 42 4.46 7.80 -1.45
N LYS A 43 5.06 7.66 -2.64
CA LYS A 43 4.38 7.95 -3.91
C LYS A 43 3.19 7.00 -4.11
N ILE A 44 3.38 5.71 -3.84
CA ILE A 44 2.30 4.72 -3.86
C ILE A 44 1.21 5.06 -2.84
N ALA A 45 1.57 5.47 -1.62
CA ALA A 45 0.60 5.89 -0.61
C ALA A 45 -0.27 7.06 -1.10
N VAL A 46 0.34 8.07 -1.73
CA VAL A 46 -0.37 9.23 -2.30
C VAL A 46 -1.29 8.78 -3.43
N THR A 47 -0.83 7.92 -4.35
CA THR A 47 -1.66 7.37 -5.44
C THR A 47 -2.85 6.58 -4.91
N LEU A 48 -2.66 5.73 -3.90
CA LEU A 48 -3.76 5.01 -3.24
C LEU A 48 -4.77 5.96 -2.59
N LEU A 49 -4.30 7.01 -1.90
CA LEU A 49 -5.16 8.01 -1.28
C LEU A 49 -5.97 8.80 -2.31
N GLN A 50 -5.36 9.16 -3.44
CA GLN A 50 -6.05 9.82 -4.56
C GLN A 50 -7.15 8.93 -5.12
N GLU A 51 -6.86 7.65 -5.37
CA GLU A 51 -7.84 6.72 -5.93
C GLU A 51 -8.99 6.43 -4.94
N ILE A 52 -8.68 6.24 -3.66
CA ILE A 52 -9.69 6.15 -2.60
C ILE A 52 -10.55 7.42 -2.55
N GLY A 53 -9.94 8.60 -2.70
CA GLY A 53 -10.65 9.88 -2.73
C GLY A 53 -11.53 10.06 -3.98
N ARG A 54 -11.14 9.48 -5.12
CA ARG A 54 -11.94 9.43 -6.34
C ARG A 54 -13.16 8.53 -6.16
N LEU A 55 -12.95 7.32 -5.63
CA LEU A 55 -14.01 6.33 -5.37
C LEU A 55 -15.04 6.81 -4.36
N GLN A 56 -14.64 7.62 -3.37
CA GLN A 56 -15.56 8.24 -2.40
C GLN A 56 -16.65 9.11 -3.05
N ARG A 57 -16.41 9.63 -4.26
CA ARG A 57 -17.36 10.48 -4.98
C ARG A 57 -18.34 9.69 -5.84
N VAL A 58 -18.16 8.37 -5.96
CA VAL A 58 -19.07 7.50 -6.72
C VAL A 58 -20.40 7.39 -6.00
N GLN A 59 -21.50 7.63 -6.72
CA GLN A 59 -22.87 7.58 -6.21
C GLN A 59 -23.73 6.62 -7.04
N GLY A 60 -24.96 6.36 -6.58
CA GLY A 60 -25.91 5.50 -7.29
C GLY A 60 -25.58 4.00 -7.20
N ALA A 61 -25.94 3.25 -8.25
CA ALA A 61 -25.83 1.79 -8.28
C ALA A 61 -24.39 1.26 -8.07
N ALA A 62 -23.38 2.03 -8.49
CA ALA A 62 -21.97 1.67 -8.34
C ALA A 62 -21.38 2.02 -6.96
N ALA A 63 -22.15 2.62 -6.05
CA ALA A 63 -21.62 3.05 -4.74
C ALA A 63 -21.17 1.88 -3.86
N LEU A 64 -21.85 0.73 -3.93
CA LEU A 64 -21.48 -0.45 -3.14
C LEU A 64 -20.14 -1.05 -3.63
N SER A 65 -19.98 -1.22 -4.94
CA SER A 65 -18.73 -1.73 -5.51
C SER A 65 -17.57 -0.77 -5.26
N ALA A 66 -17.80 0.55 -5.33
CA ALA A 66 -16.81 1.56 -4.97
C ALA A 66 -16.36 1.44 -3.50
N LYS A 67 -17.28 1.20 -2.55
CA LYS A 67 -16.93 0.99 -1.14
C LYS A 67 -16.08 -0.27 -0.93
N VAL A 68 -16.41 -1.36 -1.62
CA VAL A 68 -15.63 -2.61 -1.58
C VAL A 68 -14.21 -2.37 -2.11
N GLU A 69 -14.09 -1.64 -3.22
CA GLU A 69 -12.79 -1.33 -3.81
C GLU A 69 -11.98 -0.37 -2.92
N MET A 70 -12.61 0.63 -2.32
CA MET A 70 -11.98 1.50 -1.32
C MET A 70 -11.45 0.69 -0.11
N ALA A 71 -12.23 -0.29 0.37
CA ALA A 71 -11.79 -1.17 1.44
C ALA A 71 -10.55 -1.97 1.01
N ARG A 72 -10.54 -2.53 -0.20
CA ARG A 72 -9.38 -3.25 -0.77
C ARG A 72 -8.14 -2.36 -0.84
N LEU A 73 -8.23 -1.22 -1.51
CA LEU A 73 -7.12 -0.26 -1.66
C LEU A 73 -6.59 0.24 -0.30
N SER A 74 -7.49 0.45 0.66
CA SER A 74 -7.08 0.88 2.00
C SER A 74 -6.26 -0.17 2.76
N ARG A 75 -6.41 -1.47 2.44
CA ARG A 75 -5.53 -2.52 2.99
C ARG A 75 -4.13 -2.44 2.40
N HIS A 76 -4.01 -2.23 1.09
CA HIS A 76 -2.72 -1.94 0.45
C HIS A 76 -2.05 -0.75 1.12
N LEU A 77 -2.79 0.35 1.32
CA LEU A 77 -2.31 1.55 2.01
C LEU A 77 -1.82 1.26 3.44
N GLY A 78 -2.57 0.47 4.21
CA GLY A 78 -2.21 0.08 5.58
C GLY A 78 -0.98 -0.85 5.68
N SER A 79 -0.68 -1.59 4.60
CA SER A 79 0.45 -2.50 4.53
C SER A 79 1.80 -1.81 4.25
N LEU A 80 1.77 -0.57 3.72
CA LEU A 80 2.98 0.14 3.31
C LEU A 80 3.94 0.39 4.49
N PRO A 81 5.26 0.20 4.31
CA PRO A 81 6.27 0.41 5.34
C PRO A 81 6.64 1.90 5.48
N LEU A 82 5.64 2.75 5.77
CA LEU A 82 5.83 4.17 6.02
C LEU A 82 6.36 4.42 7.45
N LEU A 83 6.83 5.65 7.71
CA LEU A 83 7.15 6.09 9.06
C LEU A 83 5.94 5.90 9.99
N ALA A 84 6.21 5.52 11.24
CA ALA A 84 5.18 5.12 12.20
C ALA A 84 4.02 6.12 12.30
N LYS A 85 4.32 7.43 12.34
CA LYS A 85 3.31 8.50 12.41
C LYS A 85 2.32 8.46 11.23
N HIS A 86 2.80 8.25 10.01
CA HIS A 86 1.97 8.22 8.80
C HIS A 86 1.27 6.86 8.64
N ARG A 87 1.98 5.78 9.01
CA ARG A 87 1.44 4.42 8.95
C ARG A 87 0.23 4.25 9.86
N ILE A 88 0.23 4.84 11.05
CA ILE A 88 -0.94 4.83 11.94
C ILE A 88 -2.17 5.43 11.26
N ASN A 89 -2.02 6.56 10.56
CA ASN A 89 -3.14 7.18 9.85
C ASN A 89 -3.63 6.32 8.67
N CYS A 90 -2.71 5.68 7.95
CA CYS A 90 -3.05 4.72 6.89
C CYS A 90 -3.86 3.53 7.43
N ILE A 91 -3.43 2.95 8.56
CA ILE A 91 -4.13 1.85 9.22
C ILE A 91 -5.52 2.29 9.71
N ARG A 92 -5.66 3.49 10.27
CA ARG A 92 -6.98 4.03 10.66
C ARG A 92 -7.94 4.17 9.47
N THR A 93 -7.44 4.66 8.34
CA THR A 93 -8.24 4.67 7.10
C THR A 93 -8.61 3.25 6.70
N ALA A 94 -7.69 2.30 6.77
CA ALA A 94 -7.96 0.89 6.46
C ALA A 94 -9.06 0.29 7.35
N ILE A 95 -8.99 0.51 8.66
CA ILE A 95 -10.01 0.06 9.63
C ILE A 95 -11.37 0.63 9.25
N LYS A 96 -11.47 1.96 9.10
CA LYS A 96 -12.73 2.63 8.78
C LYS A 96 -13.37 2.08 7.51
N ARG A 97 -12.61 1.99 6.41
CA ARG A 97 -13.13 1.52 5.12
C ARG A 97 -13.51 0.06 5.14
N ASN A 98 -12.79 -0.78 5.88
CA ASN A 98 -13.13 -2.20 6.00
C ASN A 98 -14.36 -2.43 6.89
N MET A 99 -14.57 -1.64 7.95
CA MET A 99 -15.81 -1.72 8.74
C MET A 99 -17.05 -1.31 7.93
N GLU A 100 -16.94 -0.34 7.03
CA GLU A 100 -18.04 0.11 6.15
C GLU A 100 -18.58 -1.00 5.23
N VAL A 101 -17.76 -2.01 4.91
CA VAL A 101 -18.12 -3.17 4.08
C VAL A 101 -18.12 -4.48 4.87
N GLN A 102 -18.23 -4.40 6.21
CA GLN A 102 -18.36 -5.53 7.13
C GLN A 102 -17.17 -6.51 7.09
N ASN A 103 -15.96 -6.00 6.91
CA ASN A 103 -14.72 -6.76 7.07
C ASN A 103 -14.19 -6.66 8.51
N TYR A 104 -14.96 -7.20 9.45
CA TYR A 104 -14.72 -7.03 10.88
C TYR A 104 -13.52 -7.83 11.40
N ALA A 105 -13.20 -8.98 10.79
CA ALA A 105 -12.00 -9.75 11.17
C ALA A 105 -10.73 -8.94 10.89
N TYR A 106 -10.62 -8.37 9.68
CA TYR A 106 -9.50 -7.51 9.31
C TYR A 106 -9.45 -6.24 10.17
N ALA A 107 -10.58 -5.58 10.38
CA ALA A 107 -10.64 -4.37 11.20
C ALA A 107 -10.15 -4.63 12.63
N LYS A 108 -10.58 -5.74 13.26
CA LYS A 108 -10.09 -6.15 14.58
C LYS A 108 -8.58 -6.37 14.58
N GLN A 109 -8.04 -7.13 13.63
CA GLN A 109 -6.60 -7.39 13.55
C GLN A 109 -5.78 -6.09 13.50
N MET A 110 -6.25 -5.11 12.74
CA MET A 110 -5.60 -3.80 12.66
C MET A 110 -5.78 -2.95 13.92
N LEU A 111 -6.94 -3.05 14.59
CA LEU A 111 -7.16 -2.41 15.88
C LEU A 111 -6.26 -2.99 16.98
N ASP A 112 -6.11 -4.31 17.04
CA ASP A 112 -5.19 -4.99 17.96
C ASP A 112 -3.75 -4.52 17.72
N LEU A 113 -3.33 -4.40 16.45
CA LEU A 113 -2.02 -3.87 16.08
C LEU A 113 -1.83 -2.43 16.58
N LEU A 114 -2.82 -1.55 16.40
CA LEU A 114 -2.73 -0.18 16.92
C LEU A 114 -2.72 -0.15 18.45
N SER A 115 -3.57 -0.93 19.10
CA SER A 115 -3.68 -1.03 20.55
C SER A 115 -2.37 -1.46 21.19
N SER A 116 -1.71 -2.48 20.62
CA SER A 116 -0.41 -2.99 21.10
C SER A 116 0.73 -1.96 21.09
N LYS A 117 0.58 -0.87 20.32
CA LYS A 117 1.58 0.20 20.17
C LYS A 117 1.13 1.53 20.79
N ALA A 118 -0.10 1.59 21.30
CA ALA A 118 -0.69 2.80 21.81
C ALA A 118 -0.40 2.98 23.32
N PRO A 119 -0.28 4.22 23.79
CA PRO A 119 -0.26 4.48 25.23
C PRO A 119 -1.59 4.08 25.87
N PRO A 120 -1.61 3.73 27.18
CA PRO A 120 -2.82 3.24 27.87
C PRO A 120 -4.06 4.14 27.67
N SER A 121 -3.88 5.47 27.66
CA SER A 121 -4.97 6.43 27.46
C SER A 121 -5.71 6.31 26.12
N LYS A 122 -5.08 5.73 25.08
CA LYS A 122 -5.70 5.51 23.76
C LYS A 122 -6.16 4.08 23.54
N GLN A 123 -5.78 3.14 24.42
CA GLN A 123 -6.17 1.73 24.29
C GLN A 123 -7.67 1.54 24.53
N GLU A 124 -8.28 2.36 25.39
CA GLU A 124 -9.71 2.29 25.69
C GLU A 124 -10.58 2.56 24.45
N GLU A 125 -10.24 3.57 23.63
CA GLU A 125 -10.94 3.85 22.38
C GLU A 125 -10.88 2.65 21.41
N PHE A 126 -9.72 1.98 21.32
CA PHE A 126 -9.58 0.80 20.49
C PHE A 126 -10.35 -0.40 21.03
N ARG A 127 -10.42 -0.56 22.35
CA ARG A 127 -11.14 -1.66 23.01
C ARG A 127 -12.61 -1.68 22.61
N SER A 128 -13.31 -0.54 22.67
CA SER A 128 -14.72 -0.47 22.26
C SER A 128 -14.93 -0.82 20.78
N LEU A 129 -14.01 -0.43 19.89
CA LEU A 129 -14.09 -0.79 18.48
C LEU A 129 -13.78 -2.28 18.23
N ILE A 130 -12.87 -2.86 19.02
CA ILE A 130 -12.57 -4.30 18.98
C ILE A 130 -13.80 -5.10 19.41
N GLU A 131 -14.44 -4.72 20.52
CA GLU A 131 -15.66 -5.35 21.02
C GLU A 131 -16.78 -5.28 19.96
N LEU A 132 -16.95 -4.14 19.29
CA LEU A 132 -17.88 -4.02 18.17
C LEU A 132 -17.58 -5.01 17.03
N CYS A 133 -16.31 -5.18 16.65
CA CYS A 133 -15.94 -6.16 15.62
C CYS A 133 -16.27 -7.60 16.06
N VAL A 134 -16.05 -7.93 17.34
CA VAL A 134 -16.40 -9.23 17.93
C VAL A 134 -17.91 -9.47 17.88
N GLN A 135 -18.70 -8.50 18.34
CA GLN A 135 -20.17 -8.58 18.32
C GLN A 135 -20.74 -8.74 16.90
N ARG A 136 -20.05 -8.24 15.88
CA ARG A 136 -20.42 -8.37 14.47
C ARG A 136 -19.91 -9.66 13.80
N GLY A 137 -19.31 -10.57 14.56
CA GLY A 137 -19.04 -11.95 14.13
C GLY A 137 -17.73 -12.19 13.40
N LEU A 138 -16.73 -11.30 13.52
CA LEU A 138 -15.34 -11.49 13.04
C LEU A 138 -15.21 -12.12 11.65
N SER A 139 -16.08 -11.74 10.72
CA SER A 139 -16.05 -12.23 9.34
C SER A 139 -15.55 -11.14 8.39
N ASN A 140 -15.09 -11.55 7.20
CA ASN A 140 -14.80 -10.65 6.11
C ASN A 140 -15.72 -10.93 4.92
N LYS A 141 -16.63 -10.01 4.61
CA LYS A 141 -17.63 -10.19 3.54
C LYS A 141 -17.08 -9.98 2.13
N SER A 142 -16.04 -9.16 1.99
CA SER A 142 -15.56 -8.69 0.69
C SER A 142 -14.06 -8.86 0.49
N ILE A 143 -13.37 -9.55 1.42
CA ILE A 143 -11.95 -9.88 1.29
C ILE A 143 -11.82 -11.28 0.73
N ASP A 144 -10.99 -11.39 -0.31
CA ASP A 144 -10.48 -12.66 -0.78
C ASP A 144 -9.49 -13.26 0.25
N PRO A 145 -9.74 -14.45 0.82
CA PRO A 145 -8.90 -15.05 1.86
C PRO A 145 -7.44 -15.27 1.47
N VAL A 146 -7.14 -15.39 0.17
CA VAL A 146 -5.76 -15.61 -0.31
C VAL A 146 -5.03 -14.31 -0.67
N GLU A 147 -5.70 -13.17 -0.58
CA GLU A 147 -5.11 -11.89 -0.97
C GLU A 147 -4.16 -11.34 0.10
N ASP A 148 -2.87 -11.26 -0.25
CA ASP A 148 -1.88 -10.53 0.52
C ASP A 148 -1.95 -9.02 0.17
N PRO A 149 -2.30 -8.14 1.13
CA PRO A 149 -2.39 -6.70 0.89
C PRO A 149 -1.04 -6.05 0.56
N SER A 150 0.09 -6.71 0.78
CA SER A 150 1.42 -6.21 0.38
C SER A 150 1.78 -6.53 -1.08
N GLN A 151 0.98 -7.37 -1.76
CA GLN A 151 1.22 -7.84 -3.13
C GLN A 151 0.23 -7.20 -4.09
N PHE A 152 0.60 -6.04 -4.63
CA PHE A 152 -0.21 -5.31 -5.60
C PHE A 152 0.64 -4.56 -6.62
N CYS A 153 0.04 -4.31 -7.78
CA CYS A 153 0.68 -3.63 -8.89
C CYS A 153 0.70 -2.13 -8.61
N ALA A 154 1.88 -1.51 -8.62
CA ALA A 154 2.02 -0.08 -8.37
C ALA A 154 1.43 0.80 -9.50
N ALA A 155 1.20 0.23 -10.69
CA ALA A 155 0.59 0.95 -11.82
C ALA A 155 -0.95 0.91 -11.77
N THR A 156 -1.53 -0.27 -11.57
CA THR A 156 -2.98 -0.49 -11.65
C THR A 156 -3.66 -0.57 -10.29
N LEU A 157 -2.88 -0.64 -9.20
CA LEU A 157 -3.32 -0.92 -7.84
C LEU A 157 -4.08 -2.26 -7.69
N SER A 158 -4.05 -3.10 -8.71
CA SER A 158 -4.68 -4.40 -8.71
C SER A 158 -3.84 -5.42 -7.94
N ARG A 159 -4.49 -6.48 -7.50
CA ARG A 159 -3.85 -7.64 -6.89
C ARG A 159 -2.75 -8.20 -7.80
N LEU A 160 -1.66 -8.67 -7.21
CA LEU A 160 -0.64 -9.44 -7.90
C LEU A 160 -0.70 -10.91 -7.50
N THR A 161 -0.39 -11.77 -8.46
CA THR A 161 -0.08 -13.17 -8.19
C THR A 161 1.28 -13.27 -7.50
N THR A 162 1.51 -14.37 -6.80
CA THR A 162 2.78 -14.63 -6.09
C THR A 162 3.97 -14.82 -7.02
N ILE A 163 3.73 -15.18 -8.29
CA ILE A 163 4.74 -15.42 -9.32
C ILE A 163 4.38 -14.65 -10.60
N GLY A 164 5.36 -14.47 -11.49
CA GLY A 164 5.14 -13.80 -12.77
C GLY A 164 4.74 -12.34 -12.63
N TYR A 165 5.43 -11.58 -11.78
CA TYR A 165 5.30 -10.12 -11.71
C TYR A 165 6.63 -9.45 -12.02
N ASP A 166 6.58 -8.18 -12.37
CA ASP A 166 7.75 -7.34 -12.62
C ASP A 166 8.13 -6.57 -11.36
N VAL A 167 9.42 -6.39 -11.11
CA VAL A 167 9.95 -5.63 -9.96
C VAL A 167 11.01 -4.65 -10.42
N CYS A 168 10.94 -3.43 -9.89
CA CYS A 168 12.01 -2.45 -10.06
C CYS A 168 13.21 -2.84 -9.18
N ASP A 169 14.39 -2.99 -9.78
CA ASP A 169 15.59 -3.40 -9.06
C ASP A 169 16.18 -2.32 -8.12
N LEU A 170 15.75 -1.06 -8.31
CA LEU A 170 16.14 0.06 -7.47
C LEU A 170 15.16 0.30 -6.31
N CYS A 171 13.90 0.63 -6.59
CA CYS A 171 12.93 1.01 -5.54
C CYS A 171 12.02 -0.13 -5.06
N GLY A 172 12.15 -1.33 -5.64
CA GLY A 172 11.47 -2.55 -5.18
C GLY A 172 9.96 -2.62 -5.44
N VAL A 173 9.39 -1.64 -6.15
CA VAL A 173 7.96 -1.64 -6.49
C VAL A 173 7.64 -2.73 -7.52
N ARG A 174 6.42 -3.26 -7.45
CA ARG A 174 5.99 -4.40 -8.27
C ARG A 174 4.94 -3.99 -9.31
N PHE A 175 4.90 -4.70 -10.43
CA PHE A 175 3.94 -4.50 -11.52
C PHE A 175 3.47 -5.86 -12.06
N SER A 176 2.28 -5.95 -12.64
CA SER A 176 1.78 -7.21 -13.22
C SER A 176 2.53 -7.57 -14.51
N ALA A 177 2.55 -6.64 -15.45
CA ALA A 177 3.36 -6.67 -16.67
C ALA A 177 3.57 -5.21 -17.11
N LEU A 178 4.78 -4.69 -16.93
CA LEU A 178 5.12 -3.32 -17.29
C LEU A 178 5.78 -3.30 -18.67
N SER A 179 5.12 -2.68 -19.64
CA SER A 179 5.66 -2.49 -20.99
C SER A 179 6.62 -1.31 -21.12
N ALA A 180 6.74 -0.49 -20.08
CA ALA A 180 7.62 0.67 -20.08
C ALA A 180 9.10 0.25 -19.99
N PRO A 181 10.02 0.98 -20.63
CA PRO A 181 11.44 0.64 -20.64
C PRO A 181 12.12 0.79 -19.27
N GLY A 182 11.45 1.42 -18.30
CA GLY A 182 11.96 1.62 -16.95
C GLY A 182 10.84 1.80 -15.93
N CYS A 183 11.21 1.91 -14.66
CA CYS A 183 10.23 2.04 -13.58
C CYS A 183 9.46 3.36 -13.63
N ILE A 184 8.15 3.29 -13.84
CA ILE A 184 7.26 4.46 -13.87
C ILE A 184 7.08 5.16 -12.51
N ILE A 185 7.53 4.52 -11.40
CA ILE A 185 7.43 5.11 -10.06
C ILE A 185 8.63 5.98 -9.76
N CYS A 186 9.86 5.43 -9.85
CA CYS A 186 11.08 6.15 -9.52
C CYS A 186 11.81 6.76 -10.73
N GLY A 187 11.47 6.35 -11.97
CA GLY A 187 12.08 6.86 -13.19
C GLY A 187 13.51 6.40 -13.47
N MET A 188 14.16 5.71 -12.53
CA MET A 188 15.60 5.38 -12.59
C MET A 188 15.90 3.89 -12.69
N GLY A 189 15.10 3.04 -12.03
CA GLY A 189 15.39 1.60 -11.92
C GLY A 189 14.94 0.80 -13.14
N ASN A 190 15.63 -0.32 -13.36
CA ASN A 190 15.28 -1.26 -14.41
C ASN A 190 14.21 -2.23 -13.91
N ILE A 191 13.43 -2.75 -14.86
CA ILE A 191 12.39 -3.73 -14.58
C ILE A 191 12.93 -5.13 -14.79
N LYS A 192 12.78 -5.99 -13.77
CA LYS A 192 13.15 -7.41 -13.81
C LYS A 192 11.93 -8.27 -13.54
N ARG A 193 11.86 -9.45 -14.16
CA ARG A 193 10.81 -10.42 -13.85
C ARG A 193 11.08 -11.09 -12.51
N SER A 194 10.07 -11.36 -11.71
CA SER A 194 10.19 -12.02 -10.40
C SER A 194 10.92 -13.35 -10.50
N ASP A 195 10.69 -14.07 -11.59
CA ASP A 195 11.19 -15.43 -11.80
C ASP A 195 12.69 -15.43 -12.14
N SER A 196 13.26 -14.30 -12.55
CA SER A 196 14.71 -14.12 -12.73
C SER A 196 15.41 -13.56 -11.49
N VAL A 197 14.66 -13.18 -10.45
CA VAL A 197 15.19 -12.70 -9.16
C VAL A 197 15.38 -13.86 -8.18
N ALA A 198 14.59 -14.92 -8.29
CA ALA A 198 14.91 -16.20 -7.66
C ALA A 198 16.12 -16.79 -8.41
N GLY A 199 17.29 -16.80 -7.77
CA GLY A 199 18.46 -17.52 -8.30
C GLY A 199 18.11 -18.99 -8.61
N PRO A 200 18.96 -19.70 -9.37
CA PRO A 200 18.64 -21.05 -9.83
C PRO A 200 18.20 -21.90 -8.65
N VAL A 201 16.93 -22.32 -8.67
CA VAL A 201 16.42 -23.31 -7.73
C VAL A 201 17.19 -24.59 -8.04
N PRO A 202 17.92 -25.19 -7.10
CA PRO A 202 18.60 -26.45 -7.34
C PRO A 202 17.55 -27.45 -7.84
N SER A 203 17.73 -27.94 -9.06
CA SER A 203 16.91 -29.02 -9.59
C SER A 203 17.08 -30.21 -8.64
N PRO A 204 16.00 -30.84 -8.15
CA PRO A 204 16.12 -32.10 -7.43
C PRO A 204 16.67 -33.23 -8.33
N PHE A 205 16.86 -32.98 -9.63
CA PHE A 205 17.38 -33.92 -10.62
C PHE A 205 18.74 -33.53 -11.23
N GLY A 206 19.42 -32.51 -10.71
CA GLY A 206 20.72 -32.04 -11.23
C GLY A 206 20.60 -31.00 -12.32
#